data_AF-A0A7S7BHT4-F1
#
_entry.id   AF-A0A7S7BHT4-F1
#
_cell.length_a   1.000
_cell.length_b   1.000
_cell.length_c   1.000
_cell.angle_alpha   90.00
_cell.angle_beta   90.00
_cell.angle_gamma   90.00
#
_symmetry.space_group_name_H-M   'P 1'
#
loop_
_entity.id
_entity.type
_entity.pdbx_description
1 polymer ?
#
loop_
_entity_poly.entity_id
_entity_poly.type
_entity_poly.pdbx_seq_one_letter_code
_entity_poly.pdbx_strand_id
1 'polypeptide(L)'
;MFLPYLYWASPSRWSLFWSSIIQALHKEFKALLTPYHTGVSILFIALFSLIVFNNSLGLLPYVFTSSSHMVMTLSLSLPLWVTLMIFGWVNHTKHMLAHLVPQGTPSVLMPFMVLIETISNIIRPGTLAVRLAANMIAGHLLLTLLGSTGPSLPLSILSILIFSQILLLILESAVAIIQSYVFAVLSTLYTSEIN
;
A
#
# COMPACT_ATOMS: atom_id res chain seq x y z
N MET A 1 -44.22 15.17 9.40
CA MET A 1 -44.72 14.55 8.14
C MET A 1 -43.95 14.99 6.89
N PHE A 2 -42.88 15.80 6.95
CA PHE A 2 -42.22 16.34 5.74
C PHE A 2 -40.73 16.06 5.57
N LEU A 3 -40.10 15.28 6.45
CA LEU A 3 -38.74 14.79 6.20
C LEU A 3 -38.80 13.26 6.21
N PRO A 4 -38.59 12.58 5.06
CA PRO A 4 -38.46 11.14 5.05
C PRO A 4 -37.14 10.79 5.74
N TYR A 5 -37.19 10.59 7.06
CA TYR A 5 -36.03 10.16 7.87
C TYR A 5 -35.41 8.88 7.31
N LEU A 6 -36.23 8.00 6.71
CA LEU A 6 -35.78 6.78 6.05
C LEU A 6 -34.80 7.04 4.88
N TYR A 7 -34.93 8.16 4.17
CA TYR A 7 -34.05 8.49 3.04
C TYR A 7 -32.65 8.89 3.50
N TRP A 8 -32.56 9.57 4.65
CA TRP A 8 -31.27 9.95 5.26
C TRP A 8 -30.62 8.79 6.03
N ALA A 9 -31.43 7.88 6.58
CA ALA A 9 -30.95 6.68 7.25
C ALA A 9 -30.52 5.57 6.27
N SER A 10 -31.05 5.58 5.04
CA SER A 10 -30.65 4.59 4.03
C SER A 10 -29.26 4.94 3.47
N PRO A 11 -28.26 4.05 3.61
CA PRO A 11 -26.98 4.27 2.96
C PRO A 11 -27.15 4.23 1.45
N SER A 12 -26.49 5.15 0.75
CA SER A 12 -26.39 5.12 -0.71
C SER A 12 -25.75 3.81 -1.21
N ARG A 13 -26.05 3.40 -2.44
CA ARG A 13 -25.43 2.22 -3.07
C ARG A 13 -23.90 2.30 -3.07
N TRP A 14 -23.35 3.50 -3.25
CA TRP A 14 -21.92 3.76 -3.16
C TRP A 14 -21.37 3.51 -1.76
N SER A 15 -22.02 4.05 -0.72
CA SER A 15 -21.61 3.79 0.66
C SER A 15 -21.77 2.32 1.07
N LEU A 16 -22.77 1.60 0.53
CA LEU A 16 -22.93 0.16 0.76
C LEU A 16 -21.76 -0.63 0.16
N PHE A 17 -21.41 -0.35 -1.09
CA PHE A 17 -20.26 -0.97 -1.76
C PHE A 17 -18.94 -0.67 -1.02
N TRP A 18 -18.75 0.57 -0.58
CA TRP A 18 -17.58 0.93 0.20
C TRP A 18 -17.55 0.25 1.57
N SER A 19 -18.71 0.16 2.24
CA SER A 19 -18.83 -0.51 3.54
C SER A 19 -18.55 -2.01 3.46
N SER A 20 -18.92 -2.69 2.36
CA SER A 20 -18.62 -4.12 2.20
C SER A 20 -17.12 -4.37 2.01
N ILE A 21 -16.42 -3.51 1.25
CA ILE A 21 -14.95 -3.55 1.11
C ILE A 21 -14.29 -3.35 2.48
N ILE A 22 -14.68 -2.32 3.23
CA ILE A 22 -14.12 -2.04 4.56
C ILE A 22 -14.37 -3.21 5.52
N GLN A 23 -15.56 -3.80 5.51
CA GLN A 23 -15.89 -4.93 6.38
C GLN A 23 -15.09 -6.19 6.02
N ALA A 24 -14.83 -6.45 4.74
CA ALA A 24 -13.98 -7.55 4.31
C ALA A 24 -12.54 -7.37 4.81
N LEU A 25 -11.96 -6.19 4.57
CA LEU A 25 -10.62 -5.85 5.04
C LEU A 25 -10.50 -5.89 6.57
N HIS A 26 -11.49 -5.38 7.29
CA HIS A 26 -11.49 -5.44 8.75
C HIS A 26 -11.48 -6.88 9.28
N LYS A 27 -12.20 -7.81 8.62
CA LYS A 27 -12.17 -9.23 9.00
C LYS A 27 -10.81 -9.85 8.73
N GLU A 28 -10.17 -9.56 7.60
CA GLU A 28 -8.83 -10.06 7.29
C GLU A 28 -7.79 -9.52 8.28
N PHE A 29 -7.76 -8.20 8.49
CA PHE A 29 -6.81 -7.60 9.43
C PHE A 29 -7.07 -8.07 10.86
N LYS A 30 -8.32 -8.22 11.29
CA LYS A 30 -8.62 -8.78 12.60
C LYS A 30 -8.18 -10.24 12.75
N ALA A 31 -8.13 -11.01 11.67
CA ALA A 31 -7.58 -12.37 11.69
C ALA A 31 -6.05 -12.38 11.78
N LEU A 32 -5.38 -11.40 11.17
CA LEU A 32 -3.93 -11.24 11.23
C LEU A 32 -3.43 -10.61 12.54
N LEU A 33 -4.22 -9.71 13.14
CA LEU A 33 -3.89 -9.10 14.43
C LEU A 33 -4.36 -10.01 15.58
N THR A 34 -3.41 -10.45 16.41
CA THR A 34 -3.64 -11.06 17.73
C THR A 34 -4.53 -10.14 18.60
N PRO A 35 -5.40 -10.66 19.48
CA PRO A 35 -6.48 -9.92 20.18
C PRO A 35 -6.10 -8.65 20.97
N TYR A 36 -4.82 -8.33 21.15
CA TYR A 36 -4.38 -7.25 22.04
C TYR A 36 -4.55 -5.83 21.48
N HIS A 37 -4.67 -5.62 20.16
CA HIS A 37 -4.78 -4.28 19.57
C HIS A 37 -5.84 -4.14 18.46
N THR A 38 -7.12 -4.23 18.85
CA THR A 38 -8.26 -4.09 17.92
C THR A 38 -8.33 -2.72 17.22
N GLY A 39 -7.88 -1.65 17.87
CA GLY A 39 -7.92 -0.28 17.32
C GLY A 39 -6.96 -0.04 16.14
N VAL A 40 -5.87 -0.81 16.05
CA VAL A 40 -4.86 -0.65 15.00
C VAL A 40 -5.40 -1.05 13.62
N SER A 41 -6.40 -1.95 13.57
CA SER A 41 -7.08 -2.31 12.32
C SER A 41 -7.70 -1.10 11.59
N ILE A 42 -8.18 -0.09 12.34
CA ILE A 42 -8.80 1.11 11.78
C ILE A 42 -7.76 1.98 11.07
N LEU A 43 -6.56 2.10 11.66
CA LEU A 43 -5.43 2.83 11.05
C LEU A 43 -5.08 2.24 9.68
N PHE A 44 -4.96 0.90 9.61
CA PHE A 44 -4.61 0.22 8.37
C PHE A 44 -5.69 0.33 7.29
N ILE A 45 -6.97 0.28 7.67
CA ILE A 45 -8.09 0.52 6.75
C ILE A 45 -8.05 1.97 6.22
N ALA A 46 -7.76 2.95 7.08
CA ALA A 46 -7.67 4.36 6.68
C ALA A 46 -6.47 4.62 5.74
N LEU A 47 -5.35 3.93 5.96
CA LEU A 47 -4.18 4.02 5.08
C LEU A 47 -4.47 3.37 3.72
N PHE A 48 -5.08 2.19 3.72
CA PHE A 48 -5.51 1.53 2.50
C PHE A 48 -6.43 2.42 1.67
N SER A 49 -7.46 3.01 2.28
CA SER A 49 -8.41 3.87 1.59
C SER A 49 -7.76 5.13 1.00
N LEU A 50 -6.86 5.77 1.76
CA LEU A 50 -6.11 6.94 1.31
C LEU A 50 -5.25 6.63 0.08
N ILE A 51 -4.52 5.50 0.11
CA ILE A 51 -3.61 5.12 -0.98
C ILE A 51 -4.42 4.73 -2.23
N VAL A 52 -5.50 3.95 -2.11
CA VAL A 52 -6.36 3.56 -3.24
C VAL A 52 -6.94 4.80 -3.91
N PHE A 53 -7.47 5.73 -3.13
CA PHE A 53 -8.09 6.95 -3.66
C PHE A 53 -7.07 7.82 -4.41
N ASN A 54 -5.88 8.00 -3.84
CA ASN A 54 -4.84 8.82 -4.49
C ASN A 54 -4.29 8.16 -5.76
N ASN A 55 -4.04 6.85 -5.75
CA ASN A 55 -3.52 6.14 -6.92
C ASN A 55 -4.57 6.06 -8.05
N SER A 56 -5.84 5.87 -7.73
CA SER A 56 -6.92 5.85 -8.72
C SER A 56 -7.17 7.22 -9.36
N LEU A 57 -7.13 8.30 -8.58
CA LEU A 57 -7.19 9.67 -9.13
C LEU A 57 -6.02 9.95 -10.07
N GLY A 58 -4.86 9.36 -9.78
CA GLY A 58 -3.66 9.58 -10.57
C GLY A 58 -3.64 8.92 -11.95
N LEU A 59 -4.54 7.97 -12.20
CA LEU A 59 -4.71 7.32 -13.50
C LEU A 59 -5.56 8.15 -14.47
N LEU A 60 -6.21 9.21 -13.98
CA LEU A 60 -7.01 10.10 -14.82
C LEU A 60 -6.10 11.04 -15.63
N PRO A 61 -6.38 11.25 -16.92
CA PRO A 61 -5.59 12.13 -17.75
C PRO A 61 -5.63 13.57 -17.19
N TYR A 62 -4.48 14.23 -17.22
CA TYR A 62 -4.29 15.62 -16.77
C TYR A 62 -4.44 15.88 -15.27
N VAL A 63 -4.60 14.84 -14.44
CA VAL A 63 -4.57 14.98 -12.99
C VAL A 63 -3.13 14.81 -12.50
N PHE A 64 -2.56 15.86 -11.89
CA PHE A 64 -1.28 15.74 -11.20
C PHE A 64 -1.43 14.84 -9.97
N THR A 65 -0.73 13.71 -9.99
CA THR A 65 -0.82 12.70 -8.93
C THR A 65 0.13 13.09 -7.80
N SER A 66 -0.41 13.29 -6.60
CA SER A 66 0.42 13.58 -5.42
C SER A 66 1.30 12.39 -5.02
N SER A 67 0.90 11.16 -5.38
CA SER A 67 1.66 9.92 -5.16
C SER A 67 2.89 9.74 -6.06
N SER A 68 3.02 10.50 -7.15
CA SER A 68 4.24 10.50 -7.99
C SER A 68 5.44 11.13 -7.28
N HIS A 69 5.21 12.05 -6.35
CA HIS A 69 6.29 12.58 -5.53
C HIS A 69 6.68 11.56 -4.47
N MET A 70 7.90 11.04 -4.60
CA MET A 70 8.49 10.11 -3.61
C MET A 70 8.43 10.68 -2.18
N VAL A 71 8.46 12.00 -2.02
CA VAL A 71 8.31 12.67 -0.71
C VAL A 71 6.99 12.30 -0.03
N MET A 72 5.88 12.24 -0.77
CA MET A 72 4.58 11.89 -0.19
C MET A 72 4.55 10.44 0.26
N THR A 73 5.00 9.50 -0.57
CA THR A 73 5.00 8.07 -0.24
C THR A 73 5.96 7.74 0.90
N LEU A 74 7.13 8.37 0.93
CA LEU A 74 8.09 8.27 2.03
C LEU A 74 7.51 8.86 3.33
N SER A 75 6.83 10.01 3.26
CA SER A 75 6.19 10.64 4.43
C SER A 75 5.07 9.80 5.04
N LEU A 76 4.43 8.92 4.27
CA LEU A 76 3.43 7.98 4.79
C LEU A 76 4.09 6.75 5.40
N SER A 77 5.08 6.18 4.71
CA SER A 77 5.70 4.90 5.09
C SER A 77 6.70 5.02 6.24
N LEU A 78 7.50 6.08 6.27
CA LEU A 78 8.60 6.22 7.22
C LEU A 78 8.10 6.49 8.66
N PRO A 79 7.16 7.42 8.91
CA PRO A 79 6.64 7.63 10.26
C PRO A 79 5.90 6.40 10.79
N LEU A 80 5.14 5.70 9.93
CA LEU A 80 4.46 4.47 10.34
C LEU A 80 5.45 3.40 10.78
N TRP A 81 6.56 3.24 10.04
CA TRP A 81 7.57 2.27 10.43
C TRP A 81 8.33 2.68 11.70
N VAL A 82 8.73 3.95 11.81
CA VAL A 82 9.47 4.45 12.98
C VAL A 82 8.62 4.31 14.24
N THR A 83 7.32 4.60 14.20
CA THR A 83 6.44 4.45 15.36
C THR A 83 6.29 2.99 15.77
N LEU A 84 6.18 2.06 14.82
CA LEU A 84 6.13 0.61 15.11
C LEU A 84 7.44 0.10 15.72
N MET A 85 8.59 0.56 15.22
CA MET A 85 9.89 0.20 15.79
C MET A 85 10.06 0.72 17.21
N ILE A 86 9.77 2.01 17.44
CA ILE A 86 9.85 2.59 18.78
C ILE A 86 8.89 1.86 19.74
N PHE A 87 7.67 1.53 19.30
CA PHE A 87 6.74 0.74 20.10
C PHE A 87 7.32 -0.64 20.48
N GLY A 88 7.89 -1.36 19.52
CA GLY A 88 8.52 -2.66 19.78
C GLY A 88 9.71 -2.59 20.73
N TRP A 89 10.52 -1.54 20.58
CA TRP A 89 11.71 -1.30 21.41
C TRP A 89 11.31 -0.98 22.85
N VAL A 90 10.25 -0.21 23.07
CA VAL A 90 9.82 0.19 24.41
C VAL A 90 9.08 -0.94 25.13
N ASN A 91 8.17 -1.64 24.45
CA ASN A 91 7.31 -2.62 25.12
C ASN A 91 7.93 -4.02 25.23
N HIS A 92 8.64 -4.48 24.20
CA HIS A 92 9.10 -5.88 24.09
C HIS A 92 10.59 -5.99 23.74
N THR A 93 11.44 -5.25 24.48
CA THR A 93 12.91 -5.22 24.33
C THR A 93 13.55 -6.60 24.14
N LYS A 94 13.22 -7.56 25.02
CA LYS A 94 13.84 -8.90 25.03
C LYS A 94 13.41 -9.76 23.84
N HIS A 95 12.12 -9.73 23.49
CA HIS A 95 11.58 -10.54 22.39
C HIS A 95 12.13 -10.06 21.05
N MET A 96 12.19 -8.75 20.86
CA MET A 96 12.72 -8.17 19.65
C MET A 96 14.24 -8.35 19.49
N LEU A 97 15.02 -8.21 20.57
CA LEU A 97 16.45 -8.51 20.50
C LEU A 97 16.70 -10.01 20.23
N ALA A 98 15.83 -10.90 20.72
CA ALA A 98 15.87 -12.32 20.41
C ALA A 98 15.50 -12.61 18.94
N HIS A 99 14.58 -11.84 18.34
CA HIS A 99 14.23 -11.97 16.92
C HIS A 99 15.40 -11.66 15.97
N LEU A 100 16.38 -10.85 16.41
CA LEU A 100 17.57 -10.55 15.60
C LEU A 100 18.52 -11.75 15.44
N VAL A 101 18.36 -12.80 16.27
CA VAL A 101 19.17 -14.02 16.19
C VAL A 101 18.23 -15.23 16.01
N PRO A 102 18.06 -15.78 14.80
CA PRO A 102 17.32 -17.01 14.60
C PRO A 102 17.93 -18.16 15.43
N GLN A 103 17.04 -18.97 15.98
CA GLN A 103 17.45 -20.05 16.87
C GLN A 103 18.21 -21.13 16.10
N GLY A 104 19.36 -21.57 16.65
CA GLY A 104 20.15 -22.67 16.11
C GLY A 104 21.40 -22.26 15.33
N THR A 105 21.79 -20.99 15.32
CA THR A 105 23.00 -20.54 14.61
C THR A 105 24.28 -20.80 15.39
N PRO A 106 25.36 -21.28 14.75
CA PRO A 106 26.66 -21.46 15.40
C PRO A 106 27.22 -20.11 15.86
N SER A 107 27.88 -20.10 17.02
CA SER A 107 28.30 -18.88 17.73
C SER A 107 29.19 -17.92 16.92
N VAL A 108 29.93 -18.46 15.95
CA VAL A 108 30.83 -17.68 15.09
C VAL A 108 30.07 -16.86 14.05
N LEU A 109 28.91 -17.32 13.56
CA LEU A 109 28.11 -16.60 12.54
C LEU A 109 27.08 -15.63 13.13
N MET A 110 26.79 -15.73 14.44
CA MET A 110 25.82 -14.87 15.11
C MET A 110 26.00 -13.36 14.86
N PRO A 111 27.21 -12.76 14.98
CA PRO A 111 27.35 -11.32 14.81
C PRO A 111 27.09 -10.85 13.37
N PHE A 112 27.43 -11.67 12.37
CA PHE A 112 27.21 -11.32 10.96
C PHE A 112 25.72 -11.36 10.60
N MET A 113 24.99 -12.31 11.15
CA MET A 113 23.56 -12.44 10.91
C MET A 113 22.74 -11.31 11.54
N VAL A 114 23.08 -10.88 12.76
CA VAL A 114 22.44 -9.72 13.40
C VAL A 114 22.62 -8.47 12.53
N LEU A 115 23.79 -8.29 11.92
CA LEU A 115 24.02 -7.18 11.00
C LEU A 115 23.10 -7.25 9.77
N ILE A 116 22.94 -8.44 9.17
CA ILE A 116 22.04 -8.60 8.02
C ILE A 116 20.58 -8.33 8.42
N GLU A 117 20.13 -8.85 9.56
CA GLU A 117 18.74 -8.67 9.99
C GLU A 117 18.44 -7.20 10.34
N THR A 118 19.38 -6.49 10.98
CA THR A 118 19.25 -5.05 11.23
C THR A 118 19.18 -4.24 9.93
N ILE A 119 19.99 -4.55 8.93
CA ILE A 119 19.94 -3.92 7.61
C ILE A 119 18.61 -4.24 6.90
N SER A 120 18.18 -5.50 6.90
CA SER A 120 16.91 -5.96 6.34
C SER A 120 15.72 -5.20 6.92
N ASN A 121 15.73 -5.00 8.25
CA ASN A 121 14.67 -4.30 8.95
C ASN A 121 14.54 -2.82 8.52
N ILE A 122 15.65 -2.13 8.27
CA ILE A 122 15.68 -0.74 7.80
C ILE A 122 15.27 -0.61 6.33
N ILE A 123 15.69 -1.56 5.47
CA ILE A 123 15.42 -1.52 4.02
C ILE A 123 13.93 -1.77 3.71
N ARG A 124 13.27 -2.58 4.52
CA ARG A 124 11.88 -3.01 4.38
C ARG A 124 10.86 -1.88 4.10
N PRO A 125 10.73 -0.81 4.93
CA PRO A 125 9.84 0.32 4.63
C PRO A 125 10.29 1.12 3.41
N GLY A 126 11.60 1.24 3.18
CA GLY A 126 12.15 1.93 2.02
C GLY A 126 11.74 1.27 0.70
N THR A 127 11.88 -0.06 0.61
CA THR A 127 11.49 -0.81 -0.59
C THR A 127 9.99 -0.75 -0.87
N LEU A 128 9.16 -0.72 0.18
CA LEU A 128 7.71 -0.59 0.05
C LEU A 128 7.31 0.80 -0.49
N ALA A 129 7.91 1.87 0.05
CA ALA A 129 7.67 3.24 -0.38
C ALA A 129 8.13 3.49 -1.83
N VAL A 130 9.31 2.98 -2.18
CA VAL A 130 9.85 3.05 -3.55
C VAL A 130 8.96 2.29 -4.52
N ARG A 131 8.46 1.11 -4.16
CA ARG A 131 7.56 0.31 -5.01
C ARG A 131 6.28 1.08 -5.34
N LEU A 132 5.73 1.83 -4.39
CA LEU A 132 4.51 2.60 -4.60
C LEU A 132 4.74 3.78 -5.55
N ALA A 133 5.84 4.52 -5.35
CA ALA A 133 6.20 5.64 -6.22
C ALA A 133 6.60 5.19 -7.63
N ALA A 134 7.45 4.17 -7.75
CA ALA A 134 7.95 3.68 -9.02
C ALA A 134 6.84 3.18 -9.94
N ASN A 135 5.87 2.43 -9.41
CA ASN A 135 4.75 1.93 -10.21
C ASN A 135 3.89 3.07 -10.78
N MET A 136 3.62 4.12 -9.99
CA MET A 136 2.83 5.27 -10.45
C MET A 136 3.61 6.15 -11.44
N ILE A 137 4.91 6.35 -11.23
CA ILE A 137 5.76 7.15 -12.15
C ILE A 137 5.97 6.42 -13.47
N ALA A 138 6.37 5.15 -13.43
CA ALA A 138 6.69 4.36 -14.61
C ALA A 138 5.46 4.18 -15.51
N GLY A 139 4.29 3.92 -14.90
CA GLY A 139 3.06 3.76 -15.64
C GLY A 139 2.63 5.03 -16.39
N HIS A 140 2.55 6.15 -15.66
CA HIS A 140 2.23 7.45 -16.27
C HIS A 140 3.24 7.85 -17.36
N LEU A 141 4.54 7.63 -17.13
CA LEU A 141 5.58 7.91 -18.13
C LEU A 141 5.40 7.04 -19.39
N LEU A 142 5.05 5.77 -19.23
CA LEU A 142 4.84 4.87 -20.36
C LEU A 142 3.59 5.25 -21.15
N LEU A 143 2.47 5.55 -20.48
CA LEU A 143 1.24 6.03 -21.12
C LEU A 143 1.45 7.32 -21.92
N THR A 144 2.22 8.27 -21.37
CA THR A 144 2.51 9.55 -22.04
C THR A 144 3.44 9.37 -23.24
N LEU A 145 4.48 8.52 -23.14
CA LEU A 145 5.36 8.24 -24.27
C LEU A 145 4.62 7.54 -25.41
N LEU A 146 3.85 6.48 -25.13
CA LEU A 146 3.05 5.81 -26.15
C LEU A 146 2.02 6.75 -26.79
N GLY A 147 1.34 7.55 -25.96
CA GLY A 147 0.40 8.57 -26.44
C GLY A 147 1.05 9.61 -27.36
N SER A 148 2.28 10.05 -27.05
CA SER A 148 3.01 11.03 -27.85
C SER A 148 3.46 10.51 -29.22
N THR A 149 3.67 9.19 -29.35
CA THR A 149 4.01 8.55 -30.64
C THR A 149 2.80 8.34 -31.55
N GLY A 150 1.58 8.35 -30.98
CA GLY A 150 0.32 8.13 -31.70
C GLY A 150 0.09 8.98 -32.94
N PRO A 151 0.30 10.31 -32.91
CA PRO A 151 0.05 11.20 -34.06
C PRO A 151 0.97 10.95 -35.26
N SER A 152 2.13 10.34 -35.04
CA SER A 152 3.14 10.08 -36.08
C SER A 152 2.96 8.75 -36.81
N LEU A 153 2.05 7.88 -36.33
CA LEU A 153 1.87 6.53 -36.82
C LEU A 153 0.80 6.45 -37.93
N PRO A 154 0.95 5.51 -38.88
CA PRO A 154 -0.08 5.26 -39.89
C PRO A 154 -1.36 4.68 -39.25
N LEU A 155 -2.50 4.96 -39.87
CA LEU A 155 -3.84 4.60 -39.37
C LEU A 155 -4.01 3.09 -39.10
N SER A 156 -3.27 2.23 -39.84
CA SER A 156 -3.29 0.78 -39.67
C SER A 156 -2.63 0.30 -38.37
N ILE A 157 -1.60 1.01 -37.88
CA ILE A 157 -0.90 0.70 -36.62
C ILE A 157 -1.56 1.40 -35.43
N LEU A 158 -2.28 2.51 -35.68
CA LEU A 158 -3.01 3.27 -34.65
C LEU A 158 -4.01 2.40 -33.87
N SER A 159 -4.75 1.52 -34.56
CA SER A 159 -5.74 0.64 -33.91
C SER A 159 -5.10 -0.30 -32.88
N ILE A 160 -3.91 -0.83 -33.21
CA ILE A 160 -3.12 -1.69 -32.32
C ILE A 160 -2.59 -0.89 -31.13
N LEU A 161 -2.12 0.34 -31.37
CA LEU A 161 -1.66 1.23 -30.30
C LEU A 161 -2.79 1.50 -29.28
N ILE A 162 -3.98 1.90 -29.76
CA ILE A 162 -5.13 2.19 -28.90
C ILE A 162 -5.51 0.95 -28.08
N PHE A 163 -5.53 -0.23 -28.70
CA PHE A 163 -5.80 -1.48 -27.99
C PHE A 163 -4.76 -1.75 -26.89
N SER A 164 -3.48 -1.56 -27.19
CA SER A 164 -2.41 -1.72 -26.20
C SER A 164 -2.53 -0.74 -25.03
N GLN A 165 -2.96 0.49 -25.30
CA GLN A 165 -3.09 1.53 -24.28
C GLN A 165 -4.28 1.29 -23.35
N ILE A 166 -5.40 0.76 -23.88
CA ILE A 166 -6.53 0.30 -23.06
C ILE A 166 -6.09 -0.84 -22.14
N LEU A 167 -5.35 -1.82 -22.68
CA LEU A 167 -4.84 -2.94 -21.89
C LEU A 167 -3.90 -2.47 -20.78
N LEU A 168 -3.04 -1.49 -21.08
CA LEU A 168 -2.10 -0.94 -20.13
C LEU A 168 -2.78 -0.14 -19.01
N LEU A 169 -3.83 0.63 -19.34
CA LEU A 169 -4.64 1.32 -18.34
C LEU A 169 -5.33 0.33 -17.39
N ILE A 170 -5.85 -0.80 -17.91
CA ILE A 170 -6.44 -1.86 -17.09
C ILE A 170 -5.37 -2.45 -16.16
N LEU A 171 -4.17 -2.74 -16.68
CA LEU A 171 -3.06 -3.25 -15.89
C LEU A 171 -2.69 -2.29 -14.76
N GLU A 172 -2.49 -1.01 -15.05
CA GLU A 172 -2.12 -0.03 -14.02
C GLU A 172 -3.21 0.18 -12.97
N SER A 173 -4.48 0.15 -13.37
CA SER A 173 -5.59 0.21 -12.41
C SER A 173 -5.59 -0.97 -11.44
N ALA A 174 -5.26 -2.18 -11.93
CA ALA A 174 -5.12 -3.36 -11.08
C ALA A 174 -3.89 -3.23 -10.16
N VAL A 175 -2.75 -2.80 -10.69
CA VAL A 175 -1.52 -2.59 -9.89
C VAL A 175 -1.73 -1.54 -8.79
N ALA A 176 -2.47 -0.46 -9.07
CA ALA A 176 -2.79 0.59 -8.09
C ALA A 176 -3.55 0.05 -6.87
N ILE A 177 -4.51 -0.87 -7.08
CA ILE A 177 -5.30 -1.51 -6.02
C ILE A 177 -4.48 -2.58 -5.28
N ILE A 178 -3.71 -3.40 -6.01
CA ILE A 178 -2.90 -4.44 -5.38
C ILE A 178 -1.80 -3.82 -4.51
N GLN A 179 -1.20 -2.72 -4.95
CA GLN A 179 -0.10 -2.07 -4.23
C GLN A 179 -0.55 -1.48 -2.88
N SER A 180 -1.75 -0.90 -2.80
CA SER A 180 -2.30 -0.41 -1.53
C SER A 180 -2.64 -1.55 -0.58
N TYR A 181 -3.14 -2.67 -1.11
CA TYR A 181 -3.43 -3.88 -0.34
C TYR A 181 -2.16 -4.48 0.26
N VAL A 182 -1.13 -4.69 -0.57
CA VAL A 182 0.17 -5.21 -0.11
C VAL A 182 0.78 -4.30 0.95
N PHE A 183 0.71 -2.97 0.77
CA PHE A 183 1.18 -2.01 1.78
C PHE A 183 0.49 -2.22 3.15
N ALA A 184 -0.84 -2.30 3.15
CA ALA A 184 -1.62 -2.48 4.38
C ALA A 184 -1.35 -3.84 5.04
N VAL A 185 -1.36 -4.94 4.27
CA VAL A 185 -1.10 -6.29 4.79
C VAL A 185 0.32 -6.40 5.37
N LEU A 186 1.35 -5.95 4.67
CA LEU A 186 2.73 -6.03 5.17
C LEU A 186 2.88 -5.25 6.48
N SER A 187 2.27 -4.06 6.56
CA SER A 187 2.27 -3.26 7.79
C SER A 187 1.53 -3.96 8.95
N THR A 188 0.42 -4.66 8.69
CA THR A 188 -0.30 -5.45 9.70
C THR A 188 0.53 -6.63 10.18
N LEU A 189 1.25 -7.31 9.27
CA LEU A 189 2.10 -8.44 9.61
C LEU A 189 3.26 -7.99 10.52
N TYR A 190 3.88 -6.85 10.22
CA TYR A 190 4.91 -6.31 11.11
C TYR A 190 4.38 -5.94 12.50
N THR A 191 3.15 -5.44 12.60
CA THR A 191 2.54 -5.25 13.93
C THR A 191 2.29 -6.55 14.68
N SER A 192 2.00 -7.63 13.96
CA SER A 192 1.82 -8.94 14.59
C SER A 192 3.13 -9.58 15.02
N GLU A 193 4.25 -9.35 14.31
CA GLU A 193 5.58 -9.88 14.67
C GLU A 193 6.18 -9.19 15.90
N ILE A 194 5.83 -7.93 16.14
CA ILE A 194 6.38 -7.13 17.24
C ILE A 194 5.73 -7.48 18.60
N ASN A 195 4.50 -8.03 18.59
CA ASN A 195 3.78 -8.47 19.79
C ASN A 195 4.07 -9.95 20.12
#